data_AF-A0A953KXR3-F1
#
_entry.id   AF-A0A953KXR3-F1
#
_cell.length_a   1.000
_cell.length_b   1.000
_cell.length_c   1.000
_cell.angle_alpha   90.00
_cell.angle_beta   90.00
_cell.angle_gamma   90.00
#
_symmetry.space_group_name_H-M   'P 1'
#
loop_
_entity.id
_entity.type
_entity.pdbx_description
1 polymer ?
#
loop_
_entity_poly.entity_id
_entity_poly.type
_entity_poly.pdbx_seq_one_letter_code
_entity_poly.pdbx_strand_id
1 'polypeptide(L)'
;MTVHWSCFIFARRKFTGLLLALMVLWPDRSAVADCSAWTSPTLPIVYFAVATHCEDKHHPGTPDFVASKIGYVTFRNAILGFADQMTSRSIPWNWQSDYNFLLGCIKYEITTPDPALLTVTGGKNVVRYLHENLGVEIDAHSHENDGYNFADVAYLITQCGVTPSKTVGGHIYPTTDPLYQNWPKFIGGLPSQKYPGAYVYSPNLLMGGGTSNHVNDPVVSGIWTPQSATNYFGHSNAGTIDAFGEWSGEPADVQALINLVESGQLPYGKMWTAGKVFNQSDMTSSVFVASTIVPLLDSLVALRTAGKLQFIRHDEARTIWKTLRDGAPVAYQPAVTVTDRVTFSINVQGFSYPEKSAATLDRILTVHEGCNVPVDVFLDSTMTDIYQTSYPALLNRLKTSPVCAVSYHIRPPKPYYQNYDWTGMTSMTATQQQALVTNYETHGLDLVTGLPTSQAGGYQKLTSLLGYAPYCSAALCTAGIQANVDAVFKQLGSRMNLIHGTIVNVGTTRNGLYLKPEHYDLKLFEHIDENVGTLFEDSLTTAHTTAGAVAPYFIGVKMHDNDFFAVDSAWVTVYQ
;
A
#
# COMPACT_ATOMS: atom_id res chain seq x y z
N MET A 1 -11.95 42.73 38.23
CA MET A 1 -11.34 41.74 39.14
C MET A 1 -10.24 41.05 38.37
N THR A 2 -9.02 41.49 38.65
CA THR A 2 -7.80 41.21 37.89
C THR A 2 -6.85 40.61 38.90
N VAL A 3 -6.29 39.43 38.63
CA VAL A 3 -5.23 38.86 39.48
C VAL A 3 -4.04 38.53 38.60
N HIS A 4 -3.07 39.44 38.63
CA HIS A 4 -1.65 39.24 38.37
C HIS A 4 -1.07 38.19 39.32
N TRP A 5 -0.05 37.44 38.89
CA TRP A 5 1.16 37.20 39.69
C TRP A 5 2.37 36.97 38.78
N SER A 6 3.51 37.44 39.26
CA SER A 6 4.71 37.83 38.52
C SER A 6 5.90 36.89 38.76
N CYS A 7 6.83 36.92 37.80
CA CYS A 7 8.30 36.79 37.86
C CYS A 7 9.00 36.13 39.07
N PHE A 8 9.95 35.23 38.75
CA PHE A 8 11.24 35.15 39.43
C PHE A 8 12.40 35.07 38.42
N ILE A 9 13.38 35.97 38.59
CA ILE A 9 14.71 36.02 37.96
C ILE A 9 15.75 35.89 39.08
N PHE A 10 16.81 35.10 38.85
CA PHE A 10 18.23 35.20 39.27
C PHE A 10 18.82 33.77 39.17
N ALA A 11 20.04 33.46 38.70
CA ALA A 11 21.25 34.25 38.59
C ALA A 11 22.20 33.69 37.50
N ARG A 12 23.04 34.60 36.99
CA ARG A 12 24.21 34.38 36.11
C ARG A 12 25.32 33.58 36.82
N ARG A 13 26.04 32.74 36.07
CA ARG A 13 27.50 32.58 36.25
C ARG A 13 28.22 32.52 34.89
N LYS A 14 29.33 33.27 34.87
CA LYS A 14 30.25 33.52 33.75
C LYS A 14 31.20 32.32 33.57
N PHE A 15 31.54 31.99 32.33
CA PHE A 15 32.88 31.52 31.97
C PHE A 15 33.26 32.09 30.60
N THR A 16 34.24 33.00 30.60
CA THR A 16 34.98 33.49 29.45
C THR A 16 36.36 32.87 29.49
N GLY A 17 36.86 32.34 28.38
CA GLY A 17 38.27 31.93 28.28
C GLY A 17 38.63 31.17 27.01
N LEU A 18 39.06 31.93 26.00
CA LEU A 18 40.27 31.69 25.20
C LEU A 18 40.36 30.39 24.36
N LEU A 19 40.19 30.50 23.03
CA LEU A 19 41.23 30.06 22.08
C LEU A 19 40.92 30.60 20.67
N LEU A 20 41.69 31.61 20.25
CA LEU A 20 41.76 32.11 18.89
C LEU A 20 43.24 32.09 18.52
N ALA A 21 43.68 31.06 17.77
CA ALA A 21 44.88 31.04 16.93
C ALA A 21 45.22 29.60 16.53
N LEU A 22 44.81 29.19 15.32
CA LEU A 22 45.64 28.43 14.36
C LEU A 22 44.82 28.21 13.08
N MET A 23 44.72 29.27 12.27
CA MET A 23 44.56 29.15 10.82
C MET A 23 45.97 29.31 10.24
N VAL A 24 46.46 28.31 9.51
CA VAL A 24 47.44 28.40 8.39
C VAL A 24 47.70 26.97 7.86
N LEU A 25 47.32 26.77 6.60
CA LEU A 25 47.79 25.79 5.59
C LEU A 25 47.32 24.32 5.66
N TRP A 26 46.21 24.04 4.96
CA TRP A 26 46.11 22.85 4.11
C TRP A 26 45.10 23.10 2.97
N PRO A 27 45.46 22.91 1.68
CA PRO A 27 44.49 22.99 0.60
C PRO A 27 43.77 21.64 0.43
N ASP A 28 42.48 21.75 0.14
CA ASP A 28 41.59 20.76 -0.49
C ASP A 28 41.06 19.59 0.36
N ARG A 29 39.85 19.81 0.93
CA ARG A 29 38.85 18.78 1.20
C ARG A 29 37.46 19.34 0.91
N SER A 30 36.98 19.12 -0.31
CA SER A 30 35.55 19.07 -0.56
C SER A 30 34.96 17.80 0.08
N ALA A 31 33.81 17.93 0.73
CA ALA A 31 33.01 16.89 1.39
C ALA A 31 33.40 16.42 2.81
N VAL A 32 33.65 17.36 3.74
CA VAL A 32 33.30 17.10 5.15
C VAL A 32 31.96 17.78 5.41
N ALA A 33 30.91 16.98 5.58
CA ALA A 33 29.60 17.48 5.97
C ALA A 33 29.74 18.25 7.30
N ASP A 34 29.30 19.50 7.26
CA ASP A 34 29.31 20.40 8.40
C ASP A 34 28.37 19.87 9.49
N CYS A 35 28.94 19.22 10.51
CA CYS A 35 28.20 18.76 11.69
C CYS A 35 27.74 19.90 12.61
N SER A 36 28.02 21.17 12.30
CA SER A 36 27.63 22.30 13.16
C SER A 36 26.21 22.83 12.92
N ALA A 37 25.50 22.35 11.89
CA ALA A 37 24.13 22.77 11.58
C ALA A 37 23.01 22.13 12.44
N TRP A 38 23.34 21.26 13.40
CA TRP A 38 22.37 20.45 14.16
C TRP A 38 21.85 21.08 15.47
N THR A 39 21.95 22.40 15.66
CA THR A 39 21.85 23.02 16.99
C THR A 39 20.54 23.76 17.32
N SER A 40 19.41 23.37 16.74
CA SER A 40 18.08 23.72 17.30
C SER A 40 16.97 22.77 16.79
N PRO A 41 15.96 22.39 17.61
CA PRO A 41 14.95 21.39 17.25
C PRO A 41 13.91 22.00 16.30
N THR A 42 14.30 22.23 15.05
CA THR A 42 13.44 22.80 14.03
C THR A 42 12.62 21.69 13.38
N LEU A 43 11.34 21.66 13.77
CA LEU A 43 10.23 20.86 13.24
C LEU A 43 10.35 19.33 13.44
N PRO A 44 9.22 18.64 13.69
CA PRO A 44 9.19 17.19 13.66
C PRO A 44 9.47 16.70 12.24
N ILE A 45 10.60 16.02 12.06
CA ILE A 45 10.98 15.40 10.79
C ILE A 45 10.72 13.90 10.87
N VAL A 46 10.08 13.35 9.84
CA VAL A 46 10.02 11.89 9.61
C VAL A 46 11.29 11.46 8.88
N TYR A 47 11.96 10.44 9.39
CA TYR A 47 13.14 9.84 8.77
C TYR A 47 12.71 8.71 7.84
N PHE A 48 13.14 8.74 6.59
CA PHE A 48 12.75 7.79 5.56
C PHE A 48 13.95 7.00 5.06
N ALA A 49 13.90 5.68 5.19
CA ALA A 49 14.93 4.79 4.64
C ALA A 49 14.47 4.19 3.31
N VAL A 50 15.38 4.14 2.33
CA VAL A 50 15.18 3.37 1.10
C VAL A 50 16.10 2.17 1.15
N ALA A 51 15.54 0.98 0.97
CA ALA A 51 16.28 -0.25 0.82
C ALA A 51 15.94 -0.94 -0.50
N THR A 52 16.82 -1.82 -0.94
CA THR A 52 16.51 -2.74 -2.02
C THR A 52 16.96 -4.15 -1.65
N HIS A 53 16.15 -5.13 -2.03
CA HIS A 53 16.47 -6.54 -1.87
C HIS A 53 16.87 -7.14 -3.23
N CYS A 54 18.00 -7.83 -3.25
CA CYS A 54 18.37 -8.74 -4.33
C CYS A 54 18.17 -10.17 -3.86
N GLU A 55 17.08 -10.79 -4.30
CA GLU A 55 16.67 -12.09 -3.79
C GLU A 55 17.56 -13.24 -4.28
N ASP A 56 17.36 -14.43 -3.71
CA ASP A 56 18.00 -15.64 -4.21
C ASP A 56 17.31 -16.20 -5.46
N LYS A 57 17.85 -17.29 -6.02
CA LYS A 57 17.34 -17.92 -7.25
C LYS A 57 16.04 -18.71 -7.09
N HIS A 58 15.58 -18.91 -5.85
CA HIS A 58 14.29 -19.55 -5.55
C HIS A 58 13.15 -18.53 -5.54
N HIS A 59 13.48 -17.23 -5.44
CA HIS A 59 12.51 -16.17 -5.63
C HIS A 59 12.07 -16.06 -7.11
N PRO A 60 10.76 -15.95 -7.39
CA PRO A 60 10.26 -15.75 -8.76
C PRO A 60 10.92 -14.57 -9.47
N GLY A 61 11.37 -14.78 -10.70
CA GLY A 61 11.98 -13.73 -11.53
C GLY A 61 13.48 -13.49 -11.29
N THR A 62 14.10 -14.14 -10.30
CA THR A 62 15.53 -14.03 -10.04
C THR A 62 16.30 -15.20 -10.68
N PRO A 63 17.27 -14.94 -11.58
CA PRO A 63 18.04 -16.01 -12.20
C PRO A 63 19.13 -16.55 -11.26
N ASP A 64 19.61 -17.77 -11.49
CA ASP A 64 20.86 -18.25 -10.89
C ASP A 64 22.02 -17.45 -11.50
N PHE A 65 22.57 -16.50 -10.73
CA PHE A 65 23.57 -15.56 -11.23
C PHE A 65 24.93 -16.21 -11.44
N VAL A 66 25.19 -17.39 -10.86
CA VAL A 66 26.42 -18.14 -11.11
C VAL A 66 26.32 -18.93 -12.42
N ALA A 67 25.14 -19.47 -12.73
CA ALA A 67 24.89 -20.20 -13.97
C ALA A 67 24.63 -19.27 -15.17
N SER A 68 24.01 -18.11 -14.94
CA SER A 68 23.59 -17.17 -15.99
C SER A 68 24.32 -15.84 -15.91
N LYS A 69 25.41 -15.70 -16.69
CA LYS A 69 26.11 -14.41 -16.84
C LYS A 69 25.18 -13.32 -17.38
N ILE A 70 24.29 -13.66 -18.31
CA ILE A 70 23.33 -12.71 -18.88
C ILE A 70 22.40 -12.18 -17.78
N GLY A 71 21.82 -13.08 -16.98
CA GLY A 71 20.98 -12.69 -15.85
C GLY A 71 21.71 -11.80 -14.85
N TYR A 72 22.96 -12.14 -14.54
CA TYR A 72 23.82 -11.34 -13.67
C TYR A 72 24.03 -9.92 -14.21
N VAL A 73 24.43 -9.79 -15.49
CA VAL A 73 24.65 -8.49 -16.12
C VAL A 73 23.37 -7.66 -16.18
N THR A 74 22.22 -8.27 -16.44
CA THR A 74 20.92 -7.59 -16.42
C THR A 74 20.62 -6.99 -15.05
N PHE A 75 20.70 -7.78 -13.97
CA PHE A 75 20.43 -7.29 -12.62
C PHE A 75 21.50 -6.30 -12.13
N ARG A 76 22.76 -6.51 -12.52
CA ARG A 76 23.87 -5.58 -12.24
C ARG A 76 23.61 -4.21 -12.87
N ASN A 77 23.20 -4.17 -14.13
CA ASN A 77 22.91 -2.90 -14.80
C ASN A 77 21.64 -2.25 -14.24
N ALA A 78 20.64 -3.04 -13.85
CA ALA A 78 19.43 -2.55 -13.20
C ALA A 78 19.75 -1.82 -11.88
N ILE A 79 20.60 -2.39 -11.02
CA ILE A 79 20.96 -1.75 -9.74
C ILE A 79 21.82 -0.49 -9.94
N LEU A 80 22.68 -0.46 -10.97
CA LEU A 80 23.41 0.77 -11.35
C LEU A 80 22.46 1.86 -11.83
N GLY A 81 21.47 1.51 -12.67
CA GLY A 81 20.45 2.45 -13.14
C GLY A 81 19.58 2.99 -11.99
N PHE A 82 19.26 2.16 -11.00
CA PHE A 82 18.60 2.61 -9.77
C PHE A 82 19.52 3.53 -8.96
N ALA A 83 20.80 3.19 -8.80
CA ALA A 83 21.77 4.03 -8.11
C ALA A 83 21.91 5.43 -8.75
N ASP A 84 21.78 5.55 -10.06
CA ASP A 84 21.71 6.84 -10.76
C ASP A 84 20.46 7.64 -10.36
N GLN A 85 19.30 6.98 -10.22
CA GLN A 85 18.06 7.64 -9.75
C GLN A 85 18.20 8.16 -8.32
N MET A 86 18.88 7.41 -7.45
CA MET A 86 19.12 7.81 -6.06
C MET A 86 20.14 8.94 -5.97
N THR A 87 21.25 8.85 -6.71
CA THR A 87 22.33 9.84 -6.74
C THR A 87 21.85 11.19 -7.29
N SER A 88 21.10 11.17 -8.40
CA SER A 88 20.55 12.40 -9.01
C SER A 88 19.58 13.15 -8.09
N ARG A 89 19.00 12.46 -7.10
CA ARG A 89 18.10 13.03 -6.09
C ARG A 89 18.78 13.23 -4.73
N SER A 90 20.06 12.88 -4.60
CA SER A 90 20.82 12.88 -3.35
C SER A 90 20.08 12.11 -2.25
N ILE A 91 19.61 10.90 -2.57
CA ILE A 91 18.93 10.01 -1.63
C ILE A 91 19.93 8.96 -1.15
N PRO A 92 20.33 8.97 0.14
CA PRO A 92 21.09 7.86 0.73
C PRO A 92 20.19 6.63 0.84
N TRP A 93 20.75 5.44 0.64
CA TRP A 93 19.99 4.19 0.62
C TRP A 93 20.85 2.98 0.96
N ASN A 94 20.17 1.85 1.16
CA ASN A 94 20.76 0.57 1.56
C ASN A 94 20.51 -0.50 0.48
N TRP A 95 21.56 -1.19 0.04
CA TRP A 95 21.46 -2.35 -0.85
C TRP A 95 21.68 -3.63 -0.05
N GLN A 96 20.68 -4.50 -0.09
CA GLN A 96 20.65 -5.75 0.65
C GLN A 96 20.58 -6.89 -0.33
N SER A 97 21.60 -7.73 -0.33
CA SER A 97 21.70 -8.83 -1.28
C SER A 97 21.64 -10.15 -0.55
N ASP A 98 20.96 -11.12 -1.16
CA ASP A 98 21.10 -12.54 -0.87
C ASP A 98 22.40 -13.09 -1.50
N TYR A 99 22.76 -14.34 -1.16
CA TYR A 99 24.02 -14.97 -1.56
C TYR A 99 24.21 -15.03 -3.08
N ASN A 100 23.12 -15.24 -3.81
CA ASN A 100 23.12 -15.58 -5.23
C ASN A 100 23.81 -14.49 -6.08
N PHE A 101 23.46 -13.21 -5.89
CA PHE A 101 24.04 -12.11 -6.66
C PHE A 101 25.51 -11.86 -6.30
N LEU A 102 25.86 -11.98 -5.03
CA LEU A 102 27.24 -11.85 -4.55
C LEU A 102 28.15 -12.91 -5.17
N LEU A 103 27.69 -14.15 -5.29
CA LEU A 103 28.45 -15.21 -5.99
C LEU A 103 28.64 -14.89 -7.48
N GLY A 104 27.62 -14.32 -8.15
CA GLY A 104 27.76 -13.82 -9.52
C GLY A 104 28.82 -12.74 -9.63
N CYS A 105 28.84 -11.79 -8.69
CA CYS A 105 29.84 -10.72 -8.62
C CYS A 105 31.25 -11.26 -8.41
N ILE A 106 31.43 -12.14 -7.44
CA ILE A 106 32.72 -12.80 -7.18
C ILE A 106 33.20 -13.53 -8.44
N LYS A 107 32.32 -14.29 -9.09
CA LYS A 107 32.69 -15.05 -10.30
C LYS A 107 33.13 -14.14 -11.44
N TYR A 108 32.32 -13.15 -11.80
CA TYR A 108 32.46 -12.41 -13.06
C TYR A 108 33.20 -11.07 -12.93
N GLU A 109 33.37 -10.53 -11.73
CA GLU A 109 34.08 -9.26 -11.51
C GLU A 109 35.34 -9.40 -10.63
N ILE A 110 35.55 -10.57 -10.00
CA ILE A 110 36.71 -10.80 -9.11
C ILE A 110 37.57 -11.97 -9.57
N THR A 111 37.04 -13.21 -9.58
CA THR A 111 37.84 -14.42 -9.88
C THR A 111 38.11 -14.60 -11.36
N THR A 112 37.17 -14.22 -12.22
CA THR A 112 37.31 -14.25 -13.68
C THR A 112 36.78 -12.94 -14.24
N PRO A 113 37.49 -11.83 -13.97
CA PRO A 113 36.96 -10.49 -14.19
C PRO A 113 36.69 -10.24 -15.66
N ASP A 114 35.46 -9.84 -15.98
CA ASP A 114 35.09 -9.30 -17.28
C ASP A 114 35.50 -7.82 -17.37
N PRO A 115 36.48 -7.46 -18.23
CA PRO A 115 36.93 -6.07 -18.35
C PRO A 115 35.82 -5.09 -18.73
N ALA A 116 34.81 -5.54 -19.48
CA ALA A 116 33.70 -4.68 -19.90
C ALA A 116 32.84 -4.24 -18.70
N LEU A 117 32.62 -5.13 -17.72
CA LEU A 117 31.88 -4.80 -16.51
C LEU A 117 32.67 -3.84 -15.63
N LEU A 118 33.96 -4.12 -15.42
CA LEU A 118 34.83 -3.31 -14.57
C LEU A 118 35.08 -1.91 -15.14
N THR A 119 35.08 -1.76 -16.46
CA THR A 119 35.26 -0.44 -17.10
C THR A 119 34.17 0.55 -16.67
N VAL A 120 32.91 0.09 -16.58
CA VAL A 120 31.76 0.93 -16.17
C VAL A 120 31.90 1.44 -14.73
N THR A 121 32.59 0.69 -13.88
CA THR A 121 32.75 0.93 -12.44
C THR A 121 34.17 1.38 -12.08
N GLY A 122 34.95 1.87 -13.05
CA GLY A 122 36.28 2.43 -12.82
C GLY A 122 37.30 1.40 -12.28
N GLY A 123 37.17 0.14 -12.68
CA GLY A 123 38.04 -0.97 -12.25
C GLY A 123 37.60 -1.66 -10.95
N LYS A 124 36.47 -1.27 -10.36
CA LYS A 124 35.93 -1.89 -9.13
C LYS A 124 34.82 -2.89 -9.48
N ASN A 125 34.63 -3.92 -8.66
CA ASN A 125 33.40 -4.71 -8.77
C ASN A 125 32.17 -3.86 -8.37
N VAL A 126 30.97 -4.23 -8.84
CA VAL A 126 29.75 -3.45 -8.60
C VAL A 126 29.49 -3.16 -7.12
N VAL A 127 29.75 -4.10 -6.20
CA VAL A 127 29.50 -3.92 -4.76
C VAL A 127 30.42 -2.84 -4.17
N ARG A 128 31.71 -2.88 -4.50
CA ARG A 128 32.67 -1.83 -4.11
C ARG A 128 32.34 -0.50 -4.73
N TYR A 129 31.86 -0.48 -5.97
CA TYR A 129 31.47 0.76 -6.63
C TYR A 129 30.28 1.41 -5.91
N LEU A 130 29.21 0.66 -5.61
CA LEU A 130 28.07 1.17 -4.85
C LEU A 130 28.52 1.75 -3.50
N HIS A 131 29.36 1.02 -2.76
CA HIS A 131 29.82 1.46 -1.44
C HIS A 131 30.79 2.65 -1.50
N GLU A 132 31.92 2.49 -2.19
CA GLU A 132 33.03 3.43 -2.14
C GLU A 132 32.82 4.68 -2.99
N ASN A 133 32.05 4.59 -4.08
CA ASN A 133 31.84 5.72 -5.00
C ASN A 133 30.50 6.42 -4.77
N LEU A 134 29.46 5.67 -4.39
CA LEU A 134 28.10 6.20 -4.25
C LEU A 134 27.63 6.30 -2.79
N GLY A 135 28.42 5.81 -1.83
CA GLY A 135 28.11 5.91 -0.40
C GLY A 135 26.95 5.01 0.06
N VAL A 136 26.62 3.99 -0.74
CA VAL A 136 25.53 3.04 -0.46
C VAL A 136 25.87 2.19 0.76
N GLU A 137 24.91 2.05 1.68
CA GLU A 137 24.98 1.10 2.79
C GLU A 137 24.80 -0.32 2.25
N ILE A 138 25.62 -1.28 2.65
CA ILE A 138 25.61 -2.64 2.08
C ILE A 138 25.40 -3.64 3.21
N ASP A 139 24.31 -4.41 3.15
CA ASP A 139 23.95 -5.34 4.21
C ASP A 139 23.52 -6.71 3.69
N ALA A 140 23.52 -7.68 4.60
CA ALA A 140 23.07 -9.03 4.31
C ALA A 140 21.54 -9.10 4.31
N HIS A 141 20.97 -9.62 3.23
CA HIS A 141 19.60 -10.16 3.18
C HIS A 141 19.71 -11.68 2.99
N SER A 142 18.79 -12.48 3.55
CA SER A 142 18.81 -13.91 3.31
C SER A 142 17.49 -14.61 3.57
N HIS A 143 17.10 -15.49 2.64
CA HIS A 143 16.04 -16.48 2.84
C HIS A 143 16.54 -17.80 3.45
N GLU A 144 17.84 -17.90 3.72
CA GLU A 144 18.51 -19.09 4.27
C GLU A 144 18.41 -20.36 3.40
N ASN A 145 18.13 -20.19 2.11
CA ASN A 145 18.12 -21.27 1.14
C ASN A 145 19.55 -21.75 0.78
N ASP A 146 19.65 -22.97 0.27
CA ASP A 146 20.93 -23.63 -0.12
C ASP A 146 22.02 -23.67 0.98
N GLY A 147 21.62 -23.45 2.24
CA GLY A 147 22.48 -23.44 3.41
C GLY A 147 23.27 -22.14 3.63
N TYR A 148 22.89 -21.04 2.99
CA TYR A 148 23.51 -19.72 3.18
C TYR A 148 22.73 -18.91 4.20
N ASN A 149 23.22 -18.75 5.43
CA ASN A 149 22.58 -17.87 6.40
C ASN A 149 23.07 -16.40 6.25
N PHE A 150 22.53 -15.47 7.04
CA PHE A 150 22.96 -14.06 7.02
C PHE A 150 24.46 -13.86 7.24
N ALA A 151 25.12 -14.73 8.02
CA ALA A 151 26.55 -14.62 8.24
C ALA A 151 27.38 -15.09 7.04
N ASP A 152 26.87 -16.07 6.27
CA ASP A 152 27.46 -16.45 4.99
C ASP A 152 27.33 -15.32 3.96
N VAL A 153 26.19 -14.65 3.92
CA VAL A 153 25.97 -13.49 3.04
C VAL A 153 26.88 -12.32 3.43
N ALA A 154 26.95 -11.98 4.73
CA ALA A 154 27.87 -10.97 5.25
C ALA A 154 29.33 -11.29 4.91
N TYR A 155 29.73 -12.56 5.04
CA TYR A 155 31.04 -13.03 4.60
C TYR A 155 31.26 -12.79 3.09
N LEU A 156 30.29 -13.13 2.23
CA LEU A 156 30.39 -12.89 0.79
C LEU A 156 30.53 -11.40 0.45
N ILE A 157 29.88 -10.50 1.18
CA ILE A 157 30.09 -9.05 1.05
C ILE A 157 31.56 -8.69 1.33
N THR A 158 32.18 -9.28 2.36
CA THR A 158 33.63 -9.10 2.61
C THR A 158 34.51 -9.63 1.50
N GLN A 159 34.12 -10.72 0.84
CA GLN A 159 34.83 -11.25 -0.33
C GLN A 159 34.73 -10.32 -1.55
N CYS A 160 33.67 -9.51 -1.61
CA CYS A 160 33.57 -8.42 -2.58
C CYS A 160 34.45 -7.22 -2.20
N GLY A 161 35.09 -7.18 -1.02
CA GLY A 161 35.96 -6.10 -0.56
C GLY A 161 35.22 -4.98 0.15
N VAL A 162 34.00 -5.21 0.63
CA VAL A 162 33.21 -4.27 1.43
C VAL A 162 32.98 -4.85 2.82
N THR A 163 33.05 -4.04 3.87
CA THR A 163 32.58 -4.46 5.20
C THR A 163 31.09 -4.19 5.26
N PRO A 164 30.23 -5.19 5.47
CA PRO A 164 28.80 -4.94 5.60
C PRO A 164 28.56 -4.04 6.81
N SER A 165 27.50 -3.25 6.74
CA SER A 165 26.96 -2.58 7.91
C SER A 165 26.42 -3.61 8.91
N LYS A 166 25.85 -3.11 10.00
CA LYS A 166 25.33 -3.94 11.09
C LYS A 166 23.81 -4.07 11.03
N THR A 167 23.22 -3.94 9.83
CA THR A 167 21.77 -3.99 9.61
C THR A 167 21.38 -5.34 9.03
N VAL A 168 20.44 -6.04 9.66
CA VAL A 168 19.80 -7.22 9.09
C VAL A 168 18.79 -6.75 8.05
N GLY A 169 19.00 -7.10 6.78
CA GLY A 169 18.12 -6.72 5.70
C GLY A 169 16.86 -7.57 5.67
N GLY A 170 15.82 -7.14 6.40
CA GLY A 170 14.54 -7.85 6.49
C GLY A 170 14.58 -9.06 7.43
N HIS A 171 13.52 -9.22 8.22
CA HIS A 171 13.32 -10.41 9.06
C HIS A 171 11.85 -10.69 9.35
N ILE A 172 11.54 -11.93 9.71
CA ILE A 172 10.21 -12.33 10.17
C ILE A 172 10.15 -12.09 11.69
N TYR A 173 9.27 -11.20 12.13
CA TYR A 173 9.22 -10.82 13.55
C TYR A 173 8.48 -11.84 14.45
N PRO A 174 7.40 -12.53 14.01
CA PRO A 174 6.72 -13.51 14.83
C PRO A 174 7.55 -14.78 14.93
N THR A 175 7.99 -15.11 16.14
CA THR A 175 8.79 -16.32 16.39
C THR A 175 8.00 -17.61 16.31
N THR A 176 6.68 -17.53 16.14
CA THR A 176 5.77 -18.67 15.91
C THR A 176 5.69 -19.09 14.44
N ASP A 177 6.24 -18.29 13.52
CA ASP A 177 6.23 -18.63 12.10
C ASP A 177 7.17 -19.82 11.83
N PRO A 178 6.68 -20.93 11.25
CA PRO A 178 7.51 -22.08 10.92
C PRO A 178 8.52 -21.78 9.80
N LEU A 179 8.24 -20.78 8.96
CA LEU A 179 9.15 -20.31 7.94
C LEU A 179 10.01 -19.19 8.55
N TYR A 180 11.26 -19.54 8.80
CA TYR A 180 12.42 -18.67 8.95
C TYR A 180 12.36 -17.45 9.89
N GLN A 181 13.55 -17.14 10.40
CA GLN A 181 13.94 -15.91 11.10
C GLN A 181 13.39 -15.67 12.52
N ASN A 182 13.66 -16.61 13.42
CA ASN A 182 13.82 -16.37 14.85
C ASN A 182 14.87 -15.27 15.13
N TRP A 183 14.50 -13.98 15.00
CA TRP A 183 15.40 -12.82 15.13
C TRP A 183 16.29 -12.83 16.39
N PRO A 184 15.92 -13.41 17.55
CA PRO A 184 16.83 -13.59 18.68
C PRO A 184 18.14 -14.30 18.33
N LYS A 185 18.22 -15.07 17.23
CA LYS A 185 19.47 -15.69 16.76
C LYS A 185 20.59 -14.70 16.44
N PHE A 186 20.24 -13.43 16.21
CA PHE A 186 21.21 -12.37 15.99
C PHE A 186 21.80 -11.83 17.30
N ILE A 187 21.15 -12.08 18.45
CA ILE A 187 21.64 -11.70 19.78
C ILE A 187 22.83 -12.60 20.12
N GLY A 188 24.05 -12.04 20.09
CA GLY A 188 25.30 -12.77 20.39
C GLY A 188 26.13 -13.13 19.15
N GLY A 189 25.67 -12.76 17.96
CA GLY A 189 26.37 -13.01 16.71
C GLY A 189 25.99 -14.36 16.09
N LEU A 190 25.80 -14.36 14.78
CA LEU A 190 25.44 -15.51 13.98
C LEU A 190 26.70 -16.05 13.29
N PRO A 191 27.14 -17.29 13.56
CA PRO A 191 28.23 -17.90 12.80
C PRO A 191 27.79 -18.30 11.39
N SER A 192 28.72 -18.22 10.43
CA SER A 192 28.52 -18.70 9.06
C SER A 192 28.27 -20.22 9.04
N GLN A 193 27.27 -20.66 8.27
CA GLN A 193 26.88 -22.06 8.15
C GLN A 193 27.48 -22.72 6.92
N LYS A 194 27.42 -22.05 5.76
CA LYS A 194 28.03 -22.50 4.51
C LYS A 194 29.55 -22.45 4.56
N TYR A 195 30.10 -21.46 5.27
CA TYR A 195 31.54 -21.26 5.45
C TYR A 195 31.96 -21.39 6.92
N PRO A 196 31.90 -22.57 7.55
CA PRO A 196 32.15 -22.71 8.98
C PRO A 196 33.48 -22.10 9.43
N GLY A 197 33.43 -21.23 10.43
CA GLY A 197 34.61 -20.56 11.01
C GLY A 197 35.17 -19.38 10.20
N ALA A 198 34.60 -19.08 9.03
CA ALA A 198 35.05 -17.95 8.21
C ALA A 198 34.56 -16.60 8.73
N TYR A 199 33.36 -16.55 9.32
CA TYR A 199 32.75 -15.29 9.73
C TYR A 199 31.74 -15.46 10.87
N VAL A 200 31.61 -14.43 11.71
CA VAL A 200 30.54 -14.29 12.70
C VAL A 200 29.89 -12.93 12.50
N TYR A 201 28.66 -12.92 12.01
CA TYR A 201 27.93 -11.68 11.75
C TYR A 201 27.27 -11.19 13.03
N SER A 202 27.64 -9.99 13.47
CA SER A 202 27.15 -9.37 14.71
C SER A 202 26.40 -8.07 14.39
N PRO A 203 25.16 -8.17 13.86
CA PRO A 203 24.34 -7.00 13.59
C PRO A 203 23.90 -6.32 14.89
N ASN A 204 23.52 -5.06 14.79
CA ASN A 204 22.98 -4.27 15.90
C ASN A 204 21.65 -3.56 15.55
N LEU A 205 21.15 -3.77 14.34
CA LEU A 205 19.89 -3.24 13.86
C LEU A 205 19.14 -4.30 13.04
N LEU A 206 17.87 -4.47 13.33
CA LEU A 206 16.90 -5.19 12.52
C LEU A 206 16.15 -4.16 11.67
N MET A 207 16.29 -4.21 10.36
CA MET A 207 15.39 -3.49 9.46
C MET A 207 14.19 -4.37 9.17
N GLY A 208 13.00 -3.76 9.14
CA GLY A 208 11.80 -4.35 8.56
C GLY A 208 11.39 -5.66 9.23
N GLY A 209 10.42 -5.59 10.15
CA GLY A 209 9.79 -6.80 10.69
C GLY A 209 8.60 -7.15 9.84
N GLY A 210 8.61 -8.31 9.18
CA GLY A 210 7.51 -8.81 8.36
C GLY A 210 6.90 -10.10 8.88
N THR A 211 5.92 -10.59 8.16
CA THR A 211 5.32 -11.92 8.29
C THR A 211 5.66 -12.75 7.06
N SER A 212 5.60 -14.09 7.15
CA SER A 212 5.79 -14.92 5.96
C SER A 212 4.85 -14.52 4.83
N ASN A 213 5.40 -14.40 3.63
CA ASN A 213 4.70 -13.95 2.42
C ASN A 213 4.07 -12.55 2.53
N HIS A 214 4.48 -11.74 3.51
CA HIS A 214 4.02 -10.37 3.70
C HIS A 214 2.49 -10.22 3.86
N VAL A 215 1.84 -11.21 4.49
CA VAL A 215 0.37 -11.24 4.60
C VAL A 215 -0.15 -10.21 5.60
N ASN A 216 0.56 -10.00 6.71
CA ASN A 216 0.15 -9.14 7.83
C ASN A 216 1.35 -8.37 8.38
N ASP A 217 2.05 -7.67 7.52
CA ASP A 217 3.21 -6.90 7.93
C ASP A 217 2.80 -5.75 8.87
N PRO A 218 3.56 -5.54 9.95
CA PRO A 218 3.26 -4.52 10.93
C PRO A 218 3.60 -3.12 10.38
N VAL A 219 2.62 -2.23 10.41
CA VAL A 219 2.80 -0.79 10.15
C VAL A 219 3.34 -0.14 11.43
N VAL A 220 4.63 0.15 11.48
CA VAL A 220 5.28 0.67 12.71
C VAL A 220 6.23 1.82 12.40
N SER A 221 6.18 2.87 13.19
CA SER A 221 7.13 3.98 13.15
C SER A 221 7.96 4.04 14.43
N GLY A 222 9.26 4.31 14.27
CA GLY A 222 10.21 4.56 15.34
C GLY A 222 11.34 3.54 15.41
N ILE A 223 12.20 3.73 16.42
CA ILE A 223 13.30 2.81 16.74
C ILE A 223 13.15 2.37 18.20
N TRP A 224 13.28 1.07 18.43
CA TRP A 224 13.22 0.47 19.76
C TRP A 224 14.13 -0.76 19.83
N THR A 225 14.57 -1.13 21.03
CA THR A 225 15.20 -2.43 21.30
C THR A 225 14.13 -3.46 21.65
N PRO A 226 13.85 -4.49 20.81
CA PRO A 226 12.80 -5.47 21.09
C PRO A 226 12.97 -6.16 22.45
N GLN A 227 11.88 -6.33 23.20
CA GLN A 227 11.94 -6.84 24.56
C GLN A 227 12.21 -8.34 24.61
N SER A 228 11.53 -9.11 23.75
CA SER A 228 11.69 -10.55 23.65
C SER A 228 11.07 -11.08 22.35
N ALA A 229 11.34 -12.35 22.04
CA ALA A 229 10.74 -13.10 20.94
C ALA A 229 9.19 -13.01 20.89
N THR A 230 8.55 -12.96 22.05
CA THR A 230 7.09 -12.92 22.20
C THR A 230 6.54 -11.52 22.48
N ASN A 231 7.42 -10.54 22.66
CA ASN A 231 7.06 -9.13 22.81
C ASN A 231 8.01 -8.27 21.96
N TYR A 232 7.86 -8.39 20.65
CA TYR A 232 8.75 -7.75 19.69
C TYR A 232 8.65 -6.22 19.73
N PHE A 233 7.45 -5.67 19.88
CA PHE A 233 7.23 -4.21 19.92
C PHE A 233 7.43 -3.58 21.31
N GLY A 234 7.59 -4.40 22.36
CA GLY A 234 8.03 -3.93 23.66
C GLY A 234 9.48 -3.46 23.62
N HIS A 235 9.83 -2.46 24.44
CA HIS A 235 11.20 -1.99 24.58
C HIS A 235 11.95 -2.68 25.73
N SER A 236 13.20 -3.08 25.52
CA SER A 236 14.13 -3.52 26.57
C SER A 236 15.32 -2.58 26.73
N ASN A 237 15.57 -2.17 27.97
CA ASN A 237 16.77 -1.42 28.34
C ASN A 237 18.06 -2.26 28.35
N ALA A 238 17.93 -3.60 28.29
CA ALA A 238 19.05 -4.54 28.39
C ALA A 238 19.38 -5.22 27.04
N GLY A 239 18.57 -5.03 26.01
CA GLY A 239 18.80 -5.62 24.70
C GLY A 239 19.98 -4.99 23.96
N THR A 240 20.59 -5.75 23.06
CA THR A 240 21.80 -5.35 22.32
C THR A 240 21.55 -5.10 20.84
N ILE A 241 20.36 -5.42 20.35
CA ILE A 241 19.94 -5.24 18.97
C ILE A 241 18.69 -4.36 18.93
N ASP A 242 18.73 -3.35 18.09
CA ASP A 242 17.63 -2.41 17.91
C ASP A 242 16.80 -2.82 16.68
N ALA A 243 15.58 -2.31 16.56
CA ALA A 243 14.67 -2.52 15.45
C ALA A 243 14.29 -1.16 14.86
N PHE A 244 14.30 -1.08 13.53
CA PHE A 244 13.83 0.05 12.75
C PHE A 244 12.43 -0.24 12.23
N GLY A 245 11.45 0.56 12.64
CA GLY A 245 10.08 0.48 12.15
C GLY A 245 9.94 1.07 10.75
N GLU A 246 9.28 0.33 9.86
CA GLU A 246 8.99 0.77 8.50
C GLU A 246 7.49 1.03 8.35
N TRP A 247 7.05 2.25 8.67
CA TRP A 247 5.62 2.61 8.68
C TRP A 247 4.91 2.24 7.37
N SER A 248 5.29 2.92 6.29
CA SER A 248 4.86 2.63 4.92
C SER A 248 5.83 3.36 4.00
N GLY A 249 5.98 2.83 2.79
CA GLY A 249 6.77 3.45 1.73
C GLY A 249 5.95 4.30 0.78
N GLU A 250 4.62 4.33 0.93
CA GLU A 250 3.73 5.05 0.03
C GLU A 250 3.62 6.53 0.43
N PRO A 251 3.75 7.49 -0.51
CA PRO A 251 3.77 8.92 -0.19
C PRO A 251 2.56 9.41 0.61
N ALA A 252 1.37 8.86 0.36
CA ALA A 252 0.15 9.21 1.08
C ALA A 252 0.21 8.80 2.56
N ASP A 253 0.72 7.61 2.86
CA ASP A 253 0.84 7.11 4.23
C ASP A 253 1.97 7.81 5.00
N VAL A 254 3.06 8.14 4.31
CA VAL A 254 4.14 8.97 4.86
C VAL A 254 3.60 10.37 5.20
N GLN A 255 2.77 10.95 4.33
CA GLN A 255 2.11 12.22 4.62
C GLN A 255 1.14 12.09 5.82
N ALA A 256 0.46 10.96 5.97
CA ALA A 256 -0.38 10.70 7.14
C ALA A 256 0.45 10.66 8.43
N LEU A 257 1.60 9.98 8.44
CA LEU A 257 2.53 9.98 9.57
C LEU A 257 3.02 11.41 9.88
N ILE A 258 3.43 12.16 8.86
CA ILE A 258 3.84 13.57 9.01
C ILE A 258 2.73 14.38 9.69
N ASN A 259 1.47 14.24 9.25
CA ASN A 259 0.33 14.95 9.83
C ASN A 259 0.12 14.60 11.30
N LEU A 260 0.32 13.34 11.69
CA LEU A 260 0.24 12.91 13.09
C LEU A 260 1.30 13.60 13.95
N VAL A 261 2.52 13.78 13.43
CA VAL A 261 3.57 14.50 14.18
C VAL A 261 3.35 16.01 14.17
N GLU A 262 2.99 16.61 13.04
CA GLU A 262 2.73 18.06 12.92
C GLU A 262 1.56 18.51 13.79
N SER A 263 0.51 17.69 13.92
CA SER A 263 -0.66 17.97 14.77
C SER A 263 -0.43 17.74 16.27
N GLY A 264 0.72 17.19 16.66
CA GLY A 264 1.04 16.88 18.06
C GLY A 264 0.31 15.65 18.60
N GLN A 265 -0.34 14.84 17.75
CA GLN A 265 -0.88 13.54 18.15
C GLN A 265 0.23 12.55 18.51
N LEU A 266 1.41 12.73 17.94
CA LEU A 266 2.63 12.02 18.28
C LEU A 266 3.59 12.90 19.09
N PRO A 267 4.27 12.36 20.12
CA PRO A 267 5.15 13.14 20.98
C PRO A 267 6.34 13.75 20.22
N TYR A 268 6.62 15.01 20.51
CA TYR A 268 7.83 15.70 20.02
C TYR A 268 9.12 15.08 20.59
N GLY A 269 10.23 15.31 19.90
CA GLY A 269 11.56 14.84 20.33
C GLY A 269 11.82 13.35 20.14
N LYS A 270 10.88 12.63 19.53
CA LYS A 270 11.05 11.24 19.13
C LYS A 270 11.58 11.13 17.70
N MET A 271 12.12 9.96 17.36
CA MET A 271 12.48 9.62 16.00
C MET A 271 11.34 8.84 15.37
N TRP A 272 10.68 9.43 14.36
CA TRP A 272 9.62 8.80 13.58
C TRP A 272 10.23 8.29 12.30
N THR A 273 10.04 7.01 12.00
CA THR A 273 10.63 6.34 10.86
C THR A 273 9.57 5.84 9.89
N ALA A 274 9.92 5.82 8.61
CA ALA A 274 9.20 5.21 7.52
C ALA A 274 10.23 4.62 6.55
N GLY A 275 9.80 3.77 5.61
CA GLY A 275 10.72 3.23 4.63
C GLY A 275 10.05 2.52 3.47
N LYS A 276 10.81 2.33 2.39
CA LYS A 276 10.40 1.56 1.22
C LYS A 276 11.49 0.58 0.83
N VAL A 277 11.10 -0.67 0.68
CA VAL A 277 11.92 -1.72 0.06
C VAL A 277 11.50 -1.89 -1.39
N PHE A 278 12.46 -1.93 -2.29
CA PHE A 278 12.24 -2.30 -3.70
C PHE A 278 12.90 -3.64 -4.01
N ASN A 279 12.25 -4.49 -4.80
CA ASN A 279 12.90 -5.67 -5.33
C ASN A 279 13.80 -5.29 -6.53
N GLN A 280 15.04 -5.75 -6.54
CA GLN A 280 15.96 -5.52 -7.65
C GLN A 280 15.46 -6.14 -8.97
N SER A 281 14.64 -7.19 -8.92
CA SER A 281 14.01 -7.75 -10.14
C SER A 281 13.13 -6.74 -10.86
N ASP A 282 12.40 -5.91 -10.12
CA ASP A 282 11.49 -4.92 -10.70
C ASP A 282 12.26 -3.82 -11.45
N MET A 283 13.49 -3.56 -11.03
CA MET A 283 14.38 -2.57 -11.65
C MET A 283 14.89 -3.01 -13.02
N THR A 284 14.74 -4.29 -13.38
CA THR A 284 15.06 -4.78 -14.72
C THR A 284 14.06 -4.29 -15.77
N SER A 285 12.87 -3.85 -15.34
CA SER A 285 11.86 -3.22 -16.18
C SER A 285 12.03 -1.71 -16.19
N SER A 286 12.52 -1.15 -17.29
CA SER A 286 12.64 0.30 -17.48
C SER A 286 11.29 1.02 -17.37
N VAL A 287 10.20 0.34 -17.75
CA VAL A 287 8.83 0.86 -17.59
C VAL A 287 8.47 0.99 -16.12
N PHE A 288 8.72 -0.04 -15.31
CA PHE A 288 8.42 0.00 -13.87
C PHE A 288 9.24 1.08 -13.16
N VAL A 289 10.53 1.19 -13.49
CA VAL A 289 11.40 2.26 -12.96
C VAL A 289 10.81 3.63 -13.29
N ALA A 290 10.44 3.87 -14.55
CA ALA A 290 9.96 5.17 -15.00
C ALA A 290 8.54 5.52 -14.50
N SER A 291 7.64 4.54 -14.41
CA SER A 291 6.23 4.77 -14.08
C SER A 291 5.91 4.63 -12.60
N THR A 292 6.76 3.94 -11.83
CA THR A 292 6.48 3.60 -10.43
C THR A 292 7.56 4.14 -9.49
N ILE A 293 8.81 3.70 -9.67
CA ILE A 293 9.91 4.09 -8.76
C ILE A 293 10.16 5.60 -8.82
N VAL A 294 10.34 6.16 -10.01
CA VAL A 294 10.66 7.58 -10.19
C VAL A 294 9.58 8.51 -9.61
N PRO A 295 8.28 8.36 -9.95
CA PRO A 295 7.22 9.20 -9.37
C PRO A 295 7.11 9.08 -7.85
N LEU A 296 7.33 7.89 -7.29
CA LEU A 296 7.36 7.68 -5.84
C LEU A 296 8.51 8.46 -5.21
N LEU A 297 9.74 8.30 -5.72
CA LEU A 297 10.91 9.02 -5.22
C LEU A 297 10.74 10.55 -5.34
N ASP A 298 10.21 11.04 -6.46
CA ASP A 298 9.95 12.47 -6.68
C ASP A 298 8.94 13.02 -5.65
N SER A 299 7.91 12.24 -5.31
CA SER A 299 6.93 12.61 -4.28
C SER A 299 7.58 12.71 -2.89
N LEU A 300 8.44 11.76 -2.52
CA LEU A 300 9.18 11.80 -1.25
C LEU A 300 10.22 12.94 -1.22
N VAL A 301 10.88 13.23 -2.35
CA VAL A 301 11.78 14.38 -2.50
C VAL A 301 11.04 15.71 -2.33
N ALA A 302 9.79 15.80 -2.77
CA ALA A 302 8.96 16.98 -2.52
C ALA A 302 8.71 17.18 -1.00
N LEU A 303 8.43 16.10 -0.26
CA LEU A 303 8.29 16.15 1.21
C LEU A 303 9.60 16.57 1.90
N ARG A 304 10.74 16.07 1.43
CA ARG A 304 12.06 16.51 1.92
C ARG A 304 12.29 18.00 1.66
N THR A 305 12.02 18.46 0.43
CA THR A 305 12.18 19.87 0.04
C THR A 305 11.29 20.79 0.90
N ALA A 306 10.13 20.31 1.32
CA ALA A 306 9.24 21.01 2.25
C ALA A 306 9.71 20.97 3.72
N GLY A 307 10.84 20.33 4.03
CA GLY A 307 11.38 20.20 5.39
C GLY A 307 10.60 19.22 6.28
N LYS A 308 9.75 18.36 5.70
CA LYS A 308 8.89 17.42 6.44
C LYS A 308 9.50 16.03 6.59
N LEU A 309 10.45 15.69 5.72
CA LEU A 309 11.06 14.38 5.62
C LEU A 309 12.58 14.49 5.48
N GLN A 310 13.32 13.54 6.04
CA GLN A 310 14.74 13.38 5.83
C GLN A 310 15.06 11.96 5.38
N PHE A 311 15.71 11.81 4.23
CA PHE A 311 16.24 10.51 3.82
C PHE A 311 17.46 10.12 4.66
N ILE A 312 17.57 8.84 4.99
CA ILE A 312 18.62 8.32 5.85
C ILE A 312 18.99 6.87 5.49
N ARG A 313 20.21 6.46 5.87
CA ARG A 313 20.61 5.04 5.95
C ARG A 313 20.18 4.43 7.28
N HIS A 314 20.10 3.10 7.36
CA HIS A 314 19.65 2.42 8.57
C HIS A 314 20.65 2.59 9.72
N ASP A 315 21.94 2.38 9.46
CA ASP A 315 23.02 2.60 10.44
C ASP A 315 23.08 4.05 10.96
N GLU A 316 22.90 5.02 10.06
CA GLU A 316 22.84 6.44 10.35
C GLU A 316 21.62 6.76 11.21
N ALA A 317 20.46 6.16 10.91
CA ALA A 317 19.25 6.35 11.70
C ALA A 317 19.43 5.87 13.14
N ARG A 318 20.01 4.68 13.33
CA ARG A 318 20.34 4.15 14.65
C ARG A 318 21.32 5.06 15.39
N THR A 319 22.31 5.60 14.68
CA THR A 319 23.29 6.53 15.26
C THR A 319 22.64 7.81 15.73
N ILE A 320 21.79 8.45 14.91
CA ILE A 320 21.00 9.64 15.28
C ILE A 320 20.11 9.34 16.48
N TRP A 321 19.41 8.22 16.49
CA TRP A 321 18.54 7.84 17.60
C TRP A 321 19.30 7.72 18.93
N LYS A 322 20.43 6.99 18.94
CA LYS A 322 21.23 6.82 20.16
C LYS A 322 21.89 8.12 20.64
N THR A 323 22.29 9.00 19.73
CA THR A 323 23.13 10.18 20.06
C THR A 323 22.37 11.49 20.19
N LEU A 324 21.36 11.72 19.35
CA LEU A 324 20.62 12.98 19.28
C LEU A 324 19.19 12.88 19.85
N ARG A 325 18.75 11.67 20.21
CA ARG A 325 17.42 11.40 20.77
C ARG A 325 17.51 10.60 22.07
N ASP A 326 18.69 10.53 22.67
CA ASP A 326 18.99 9.80 23.91
C ASP A 326 18.57 8.32 23.91
N GLY A 327 18.45 7.71 22.73
CA GLY A 327 17.92 6.36 22.59
C GLY A 327 16.49 6.22 23.08
N ALA A 328 15.70 7.31 23.12
CA ALA A 328 14.36 7.30 23.64
C ALA A 328 13.46 6.42 22.73
N PRO A 329 12.97 5.27 23.23
CA PRO A 329 12.33 4.27 22.38
C PRO A 329 10.97 4.74 21.92
N VAL A 330 10.61 4.33 20.70
CA VAL A 330 9.27 4.42 20.14
C VAL A 330 9.05 3.25 19.18
N ALA A 331 7.95 2.53 19.39
CA ALA A 331 7.41 1.54 18.47
C ALA A 331 5.93 1.88 18.25
N TYR A 332 5.67 3.01 17.59
CA TYR A 332 4.31 3.46 17.37
C TYR A 332 3.69 2.67 16.24
N GLN A 333 2.65 1.94 16.60
CA GLN A 333 1.73 1.35 15.67
C GLN A 333 0.53 2.29 15.62
N PRO A 334 -0.04 2.60 14.44
CA PRO A 334 -1.34 3.22 14.43
C PRO A 334 -2.24 2.31 15.28
N ALA A 335 -2.96 2.87 16.24
CA ALA A 335 -4.06 2.13 16.86
C ALA A 335 -4.90 1.65 15.68
N VAL A 336 -4.98 0.33 15.48
CA VAL A 336 -5.60 -0.32 14.33
C VAL A 336 -6.86 0.48 13.97
N THR A 337 -6.72 1.37 12.98
CA THR A 337 -7.65 2.48 12.82
C THR A 337 -8.84 1.92 12.10
N VAL A 338 -9.77 1.35 12.88
CA VAL A 338 -11.03 0.72 12.46
C VAL A 338 -10.85 -0.07 11.16
N THR A 339 -10.50 -1.35 11.30
CA THR A 339 -10.51 -2.30 10.18
C THR A 339 -11.88 -2.43 9.56
N ASP A 340 -12.92 -1.91 10.20
CA ASP A 340 -14.29 -2.14 9.80
C ASP A 340 -14.80 -1.00 8.92
N ARG A 341 -15.32 -1.39 7.77
CA ARG A 341 -15.87 -0.50 6.77
C ARG A 341 -17.31 -0.90 6.52
N VAL A 342 -18.16 0.11 6.38
CA VAL A 342 -19.56 -0.06 6.01
C VAL A 342 -19.76 0.61 4.68
N THR A 343 -20.42 -0.09 3.76
CA THR A 343 -20.91 0.51 2.52
C THR A 343 -22.42 0.43 2.50
N PHE A 344 -23.10 1.53 2.20
CA PHE A 344 -24.54 1.56 1.98
C PHE A 344 -24.81 1.49 0.49
N SER A 345 -25.66 0.56 0.05
CA SER A 345 -26.00 0.38 -1.36
C SER A 345 -27.51 0.28 -1.55
N ILE A 346 -28.04 1.12 -2.43
CA ILE A 346 -29.47 1.16 -2.77
C ILE A 346 -29.62 0.72 -4.22
N ASN A 347 -30.24 -0.44 -4.47
CA ASN A 347 -30.64 -0.79 -5.83
C ASN A 347 -32.01 -0.18 -6.12
N VAL A 348 -32.06 0.64 -7.15
CA VAL A 348 -33.27 1.35 -7.57
C VAL A 348 -33.88 0.58 -8.73
N GLN A 349 -35.05 0.00 -8.50
CA GLN A 349 -35.71 -0.92 -9.42
C GLN A 349 -37.24 -0.79 -9.43
N GLY A 350 -37.81 0.15 -8.65
CA GLY A 350 -39.25 0.37 -8.52
C GLY A 350 -39.92 1.02 -9.74
N PHE A 351 -39.66 0.56 -10.97
CA PHE A 351 -40.21 1.16 -12.20
C PHE A 351 -41.74 1.06 -12.31
N SER A 352 -42.38 0.16 -11.56
CA SER A 352 -43.85 0.05 -11.49
C SER A 352 -44.51 1.15 -10.64
N TYR A 353 -43.74 1.80 -9.76
CA TYR A 353 -44.20 2.89 -8.88
C TYR A 353 -43.15 4.01 -8.88
N PRO A 354 -42.90 4.65 -10.04
CA PRO A 354 -41.79 5.57 -10.21
C PRO A 354 -41.88 6.79 -9.27
N GLU A 355 -43.09 7.23 -8.92
CA GLU A 355 -43.28 8.32 -7.95
C GLU A 355 -42.87 7.93 -6.54
N LYS A 356 -43.18 6.70 -6.11
CA LYS A 356 -42.77 6.20 -4.78
C LYS A 356 -41.28 5.95 -4.73
N SER A 357 -40.72 5.35 -5.78
CA SER A 357 -39.28 5.15 -5.94
C SER A 357 -38.51 6.47 -5.82
N ALA A 358 -38.91 7.50 -6.59
CA ALA A 358 -38.27 8.80 -6.55
C ALA A 358 -38.38 9.48 -5.17
N ALA A 359 -39.56 9.43 -4.54
CA ALA A 359 -39.76 10.00 -3.20
C ALA A 359 -38.91 9.29 -2.13
N THR A 360 -38.82 7.95 -2.18
CA THR A 360 -37.97 7.16 -1.30
C THR A 360 -36.51 7.53 -1.47
N LEU A 361 -36.02 7.59 -2.71
CA LEU A 361 -34.61 7.90 -2.97
C LEU A 361 -34.25 9.33 -2.55
N ASP A 362 -35.14 10.31 -2.80
CA ASP A 362 -34.94 11.69 -2.34
C ASP A 362 -34.85 11.77 -0.81
N ARG A 363 -35.66 10.97 -0.11
CA ARG A 363 -35.61 10.85 1.34
C ARG A 363 -34.30 10.21 1.82
N ILE A 364 -33.86 9.12 1.20
CA ILE A 364 -32.59 8.45 1.54
C ILE A 364 -31.44 9.45 1.38
N LEU A 365 -31.37 10.19 0.26
CA LEU A 365 -30.34 11.20 0.05
C LEU A 365 -30.36 12.28 1.13
N THR A 366 -31.54 12.70 1.57
CA THR A 366 -31.69 13.68 2.65
C THR A 366 -31.07 13.18 3.96
N VAL A 367 -31.31 11.93 4.33
CA VAL A 367 -30.73 11.33 5.53
C VAL A 367 -29.22 11.20 5.39
N HIS A 368 -28.72 10.67 4.27
CA HIS A 368 -27.29 10.47 4.05
C HIS A 368 -26.50 11.79 3.99
N GLU A 369 -27.05 12.82 3.34
CA GLU A 369 -26.47 14.17 3.31
C GLU A 369 -26.49 14.80 4.71
N GLY A 370 -27.59 14.67 5.45
CA GLY A 370 -27.71 15.19 6.82
C GLY A 370 -26.75 14.53 7.80
N CYS A 371 -26.45 13.25 7.61
CA CYS A 371 -25.51 12.49 8.44
C CYS A 371 -24.07 12.49 7.92
N ASN A 372 -23.82 13.04 6.73
CA ASN A 372 -22.54 12.96 6.01
C ASN A 372 -22.03 11.52 5.85
N VAL A 373 -22.93 10.60 5.50
CA VAL A 373 -22.63 9.16 5.32
C VAL A 373 -22.71 8.80 3.84
N PRO A 374 -21.64 8.28 3.21
CA PRO A 374 -21.67 7.90 1.81
C PRO A 374 -22.70 6.80 1.48
N VAL A 375 -23.32 6.89 0.31
CA VAL A 375 -24.24 5.90 -0.25
C VAL A 375 -23.97 5.66 -1.72
N ASP A 376 -24.06 4.40 -2.15
CA ASP A 376 -23.94 3.99 -3.55
C ASP A 376 -25.33 3.66 -4.11
N VAL A 377 -25.77 4.40 -5.13
CA VAL A 377 -27.09 4.25 -5.74
C VAL A 377 -26.93 3.55 -7.08
N PHE A 378 -27.51 2.37 -7.20
CA PHE A 378 -27.48 1.53 -8.39
C PHE A 378 -28.71 1.78 -9.24
N LEU A 379 -28.53 2.42 -10.40
CA LEU A 379 -29.57 2.65 -11.40
C LEU A 379 -29.47 1.64 -12.54
N ASP A 380 -30.60 1.09 -12.99
CA ASP A 380 -30.69 0.38 -14.26
C ASP A 380 -31.07 1.30 -15.43
N SER A 381 -31.08 0.75 -16.64
CA SER A 381 -31.45 1.47 -17.86
C SER A 381 -32.83 2.14 -17.76
N THR A 382 -33.82 1.43 -17.22
CA THR A 382 -35.22 1.86 -17.17
C THR A 382 -35.41 2.99 -16.18
N MET A 383 -34.85 2.86 -14.98
CA MET A 383 -34.91 3.89 -13.96
C MET A 383 -34.13 5.14 -14.37
N THR A 384 -33.03 4.98 -15.12
CA THR A 384 -32.30 6.11 -15.72
C THR A 384 -33.21 6.92 -16.65
N ASP A 385 -33.97 6.25 -17.53
CA ASP A 385 -34.89 6.91 -18.47
C ASP A 385 -36.05 7.61 -17.75
N ILE A 386 -36.65 6.93 -16.75
CA ILE A 386 -37.74 7.47 -15.93
C ILE A 386 -37.26 8.71 -15.17
N TYR A 387 -36.13 8.65 -14.48
CA TYR A 387 -35.64 9.78 -13.69
C TYR A 387 -35.19 10.95 -14.55
N GLN A 388 -34.56 10.71 -15.71
CA GLN A 388 -34.25 11.78 -16.64
C GLN A 388 -35.51 12.52 -17.08
N THR A 389 -36.60 11.78 -17.36
CA THR A 389 -37.81 12.34 -17.97
C THR A 389 -38.74 12.98 -16.93
N SER A 390 -38.99 12.27 -15.83
CA SER A 390 -40.05 12.60 -14.87
C SER A 390 -39.51 13.21 -13.57
N TYR A 391 -38.24 12.97 -13.23
CA TYR A 391 -37.63 13.43 -11.98
C TYR A 391 -36.23 14.07 -12.17
N PRO A 392 -36.08 15.03 -13.11
CA PRO A 392 -34.77 15.60 -13.45
C PRO A 392 -34.08 16.29 -12.27
N ALA A 393 -34.84 16.82 -11.31
CA ALA A 393 -34.30 17.40 -10.08
C ALA A 393 -33.60 16.34 -9.20
N LEU A 394 -34.20 15.16 -9.04
CA LEU A 394 -33.60 14.04 -8.30
C LEU A 394 -32.35 13.52 -9.02
N LEU A 395 -32.41 13.36 -10.35
CA LEU A 395 -31.24 12.97 -11.13
C LEU A 395 -30.09 13.97 -10.99
N ASN A 396 -30.39 15.27 -10.98
CA ASN A 396 -29.39 16.30 -10.71
C ASN A 396 -28.83 16.17 -9.29
N ARG A 397 -29.66 15.89 -8.28
CA ARG A 397 -29.20 15.68 -6.90
C ARG A 397 -28.27 14.46 -6.79
N LEU A 398 -28.62 13.32 -7.39
CA LEU A 398 -27.76 12.13 -7.45
C LEU A 398 -26.38 12.45 -8.05
N LYS A 399 -26.34 13.30 -9.08
CA LYS A 399 -25.10 13.74 -9.73
C LYS A 399 -24.26 14.67 -8.84
N THR A 400 -24.89 15.56 -8.08
CA THR A 400 -24.19 16.65 -7.39
C THR A 400 -24.00 16.43 -5.89
N SER A 401 -24.66 15.43 -5.32
CA SER A 401 -24.56 15.14 -3.88
C SER A 401 -23.13 14.74 -3.50
N PRO A 402 -22.53 15.33 -2.46
CA PRO A 402 -21.14 15.04 -2.07
C PRO A 402 -20.97 13.66 -1.42
N VAL A 403 -22.08 13.01 -1.06
CA VAL A 403 -22.09 11.70 -0.39
C VAL A 403 -22.70 10.59 -1.26
N CYS A 404 -23.17 10.91 -2.47
CA CYS A 404 -23.76 9.91 -3.37
C CYS A 404 -22.75 9.50 -4.44
N ALA A 405 -22.46 8.21 -4.53
CA ALA A 405 -21.92 7.61 -5.74
C ALA A 405 -23.09 7.02 -6.56
N VAL A 406 -23.01 7.11 -7.88
CA VAL A 406 -23.97 6.44 -8.77
C VAL A 406 -23.26 5.29 -9.48
N SER A 407 -23.81 4.10 -9.31
CA SER A 407 -23.37 2.85 -9.92
C SER A 407 -24.46 2.30 -10.84
N TYR A 408 -24.09 1.30 -11.64
CA TYR A 408 -24.97 0.76 -12.67
C TYR A 408 -25.44 -0.65 -12.34
N HIS A 409 -26.75 -0.86 -12.43
CA HIS A 409 -27.39 -2.16 -12.25
C HIS A 409 -27.87 -2.72 -13.60
N ILE A 410 -28.01 -4.04 -13.67
CA ILE A 410 -28.65 -4.71 -14.80
C ILE A 410 -29.93 -5.44 -14.38
N ARG A 411 -30.91 -5.49 -15.27
CA ARG A 411 -32.14 -6.24 -15.08
C ARG A 411 -32.57 -6.89 -16.39
N PRO A 412 -33.39 -7.95 -16.34
CA PRO A 412 -34.15 -8.37 -17.52
C PRO A 412 -34.89 -7.18 -18.15
N PRO A 413 -35.08 -7.16 -19.47
CA PRO A 413 -34.87 -8.27 -20.39
C PRO A 413 -33.47 -8.41 -21.03
N LYS A 414 -32.40 -7.85 -20.43
CA LYS A 414 -31.05 -7.98 -21.02
C LYS A 414 -30.60 -9.44 -21.16
N PRO A 415 -30.11 -9.88 -22.34
CA PRO A 415 -29.87 -11.29 -22.64
C PRO A 415 -28.67 -11.90 -21.91
N TYR A 416 -27.81 -11.05 -21.35
CA TYR A 416 -26.66 -11.49 -20.56
C TYR A 416 -26.96 -11.54 -19.05
N TYR A 417 -28.19 -11.22 -18.64
CA TYR A 417 -28.64 -11.46 -17.27
C TYR A 417 -28.65 -12.97 -16.99
N GLN A 418 -28.26 -13.37 -15.79
CA GLN A 418 -28.16 -14.78 -15.42
C GLN A 418 -29.47 -15.53 -15.68
N ASN A 419 -29.36 -16.69 -16.31
CA ASN A 419 -30.49 -17.54 -16.71
C ASN A 419 -31.48 -16.87 -17.70
N TYR A 420 -31.06 -15.82 -18.42
CA TYR A 420 -31.91 -15.06 -19.33
C TYR A 420 -31.40 -15.06 -20.78
N ASP A 421 -30.91 -16.21 -21.26
CA ASP A 421 -30.30 -16.36 -22.59
C ASP A 421 -31.32 -16.55 -23.72
N TRP A 422 -32.22 -15.59 -23.91
CA TRP A 422 -33.25 -15.68 -24.96
C TRP A 422 -32.71 -15.37 -26.37
N THR A 423 -31.51 -14.80 -26.48
CA THR A 423 -30.85 -14.54 -27.77
C THR A 423 -29.90 -15.64 -28.23
N GLY A 424 -29.66 -16.68 -27.41
CA GLY A 424 -28.66 -17.72 -27.69
C GLY A 424 -27.21 -17.22 -27.56
N MET A 425 -26.98 -16.19 -26.75
CA MET A 425 -25.70 -15.58 -26.44
C MET A 425 -24.64 -16.57 -25.96
N THR A 426 -25.02 -17.63 -25.22
CA THR A 426 -24.07 -18.66 -24.78
C THR A 426 -23.43 -19.44 -25.94
N SER A 427 -24.09 -19.47 -27.10
CA SER A 427 -23.60 -20.12 -28.32
C SER A 427 -22.88 -19.16 -29.27
N MET A 428 -22.85 -17.86 -28.94
CA MET A 428 -22.14 -16.85 -29.72
C MET A 428 -20.63 -16.87 -29.47
N THR A 429 -19.85 -16.43 -30.45
CA THR A 429 -18.42 -16.16 -30.26
C THR A 429 -18.19 -15.00 -29.29
N ALA A 430 -17.00 -14.90 -28.69
CA ALA A 430 -16.66 -13.81 -27.78
C ALA A 430 -16.90 -12.41 -28.39
N THR A 431 -16.54 -12.21 -29.66
CA THR A 431 -16.78 -10.96 -30.39
C THR A 431 -18.26 -10.65 -30.55
N GLN A 432 -19.08 -11.65 -30.88
CA GLN A 432 -20.53 -11.49 -31.00
C GLN A 432 -21.17 -11.19 -29.63
N GLN A 433 -20.70 -11.84 -28.57
CA GLN A 433 -21.14 -11.56 -27.20
C GLN A 433 -20.83 -10.11 -26.81
N GLN A 434 -19.59 -9.64 -27.01
CA GLN A 434 -19.21 -8.26 -26.70
C GLN A 434 -20.00 -7.25 -27.54
N ALA A 435 -20.18 -7.50 -28.84
CA ALA A 435 -20.98 -6.63 -29.70
C ALA A 435 -22.43 -6.54 -29.25
N LEU A 436 -23.03 -7.66 -28.83
CA LEU A 436 -24.38 -7.69 -28.29
C LEU A 436 -24.47 -6.87 -27.00
N VAL A 437 -23.57 -7.11 -26.03
CA VAL A 437 -23.55 -6.36 -24.76
C VAL A 437 -23.37 -4.86 -25.02
N THR A 438 -22.42 -4.47 -25.88
CA THR A 438 -22.22 -3.06 -26.27
C THR A 438 -23.50 -2.45 -26.84
N ASN A 439 -24.25 -3.20 -27.65
CA ASN A 439 -25.52 -2.70 -28.20
C ASN A 439 -26.53 -2.37 -27.10
N TYR A 440 -26.71 -3.26 -26.11
CA TYR A 440 -27.59 -3.03 -24.95
C TYR A 440 -27.10 -1.93 -24.02
N GLU A 441 -25.79 -1.70 -23.93
CA GLU A 441 -25.21 -0.69 -23.02
C GLU A 441 -25.01 0.68 -23.64
N THR A 442 -25.26 0.82 -24.93
CA THR A 442 -25.20 2.10 -25.66
C THR A 442 -26.57 2.57 -26.16
N HIS A 443 -27.57 1.70 -26.16
CA HIS A 443 -28.91 1.99 -26.66
C HIS A 443 -30.00 1.76 -25.61
N GLY A 444 -31.14 2.42 -25.79
CA GLY A 444 -32.35 2.27 -24.96
C GLY A 444 -32.94 0.87 -25.10
N LEU A 445 -33.80 0.49 -24.16
CA LEU A 445 -34.37 -0.86 -24.10
C LEU A 445 -35.89 -0.80 -24.31
N ASP A 446 -36.40 -1.51 -25.30
CA ASP A 446 -37.84 -1.74 -25.41
C ASP A 446 -38.25 -2.83 -24.41
N LEU A 447 -39.05 -2.47 -23.42
CA LEU A 447 -39.47 -3.39 -22.37
C LEU A 447 -40.50 -4.43 -22.82
N VAL A 448 -41.17 -4.21 -23.96
CA VAL A 448 -42.13 -5.17 -24.52
C VAL A 448 -41.39 -6.27 -25.27
N THR A 449 -40.44 -5.91 -26.12
CA THR A 449 -39.71 -6.87 -26.97
C THR A 449 -38.40 -7.35 -26.36
N GLY A 450 -37.86 -6.60 -25.42
CA GLY A 450 -36.52 -6.79 -24.85
C GLY A 450 -35.38 -6.38 -25.77
N LEU A 451 -35.66 -5.83 -26.95
CA LEU A 451 -34.63 -5.46 -27.93
C LEU A 451 -34.08 -4.04 -27.67
N PRO A 452 -32.81 -3.77 -28.05
CA PRO A 452 -32.29 -2.41 -28.06
C PRO A 452 -33.05 -1.54 -29.09
N THR A 453 -33.32 -0.30 -28.71
CA THR A 453 -33.93 0.73 -29.57
C THR A 453 -32.86 1.53 -30.31
N SER A 454 -33.26 2.50 -31.14
CA SER A 454 -32.31 3.44 -31.76
C SER A 454 -31.92 4.61 -30.84
N GLN A 455 -32.59 4.79 -29.70
CA GLN A 455 -32.30 5.87 -28.76
C GLN A 455 -31.07 5.51 -27.93
N ALA A 456 -30.34 6.53 -27.43
CA ALA A 456 -29.29 6.29 -26.45
C ALA A 456 -29.87 5.68 -25.17
N GLY A 457 -29.12 4.79 -24.52
CA GLY A 457 -29.53 4.14 -23.29
C GLY A 457 -28.41 3.42 -22.57
N GLY A 458 -28.79 2.60 -21.59
CA GLY A 458 -27.88 1.77 -20.82
C GLY A 458 -26.80 2.54 -20.05
N TYR A 459 -25.67 1.87 -19.81
CA TYR A 459 -24.54 2.42 -19.07
C TYR A 459 -24.01 3.72 -19.70
N GLN A 460 -23.95 3.78 -21.03
CA GLN A 460 -23.42 4.94 -21.75
C GLN A 460 -24.30 6.17 -21.56
N LYS A 461 -25.63 6.01 -21.55
CA LYS A 461 -26.54 7.12 -21.28
C LYS A 461 -26.36 7.65 -19.86
N LEU A 462 -26.30 6.75 -18.87
CA LEU A 462 -26.07 7.17 -17.48
C LEU A 462 -24.75 7.93 -17.33
N THR A 463 -23.68 7.43 -17.96
CA THR A 463 -22.38 8.11 -18.04
C THR A 463 -22.51 9.54 -18.57
N SER A 464 -23.22 9.71 -19.69
CA SER A 464 -23.43 11.03 -20.30
C SER A 464 -24.22 11.99 -19.39
N LEU A 465 -25.21 11.49 -18.66
CA LEU A 465 -26.03 12.31 -17.75
C LEU A 465 -25.23 12.77 -16.52
N LEU A 466 -24.47 11.86 -15.92
CA LEU A 466 -23.63 12.13 -14.75
C LEU A 466 -22.42 13.01 -15.10
N GLY A 467 -21.91 12.92 -16.33
CA GLY A 467 -20.64 13.55 -16.72
C GLY A 467 -19.41 12.78 -16.26
N TYR A 468 -19.61 11.58 -15.71
CA TYR A 468 -18.58 10.63 -15.33
C TYR A 468 -19.12 9.20 -15.50
N ALA A 469 -18.23 8.24 -15.75
CA ALA A 469 -18.61 6.83 -15.84
C ALA A 469 -18.97 6.29 -14.45
N PRO A 470 -20.11 5.58 -14.27
CA PRO A 470 -20.45 4.91 -13.02
C PRO A 470 -19.27 4.14 -12.41
N TYR A 471 -19.11 4.21 -11.10
CA TYR A 471 -17.92 3.64 -10.44
C TYR A 471 -17.93 2.12 -10.46
N CYS A 472 -19.11 1.53 -10.26
CA CYS A 472 -19.33 0.10 -10.23
C CYS A 472 -20.39 -0.32 -11.26
N SER A 473 -20.17 -1.46 -11.90
CA SER A 473 -21.16 -2.18 -12.71
C SER A 473 -21.54 -3.50 -12.05
N ALA A 474 -22.83 -3.72 -11.81
CA ALA A 474 -23.35 -5.01 -11.37
C ALA A 474 -23.68 -5.85 -12.61
N ALA A 475 -22.80 -6.78 -12.96
CA ALA A 475 -23.00 -7.71 -14.07
C ALA A 475 -23.32 -9.12 -13.53
N LEU A 476 -24.61 -9.40 -13.32
CA LEU A 476 -25.09 -10.73 -12.92
C LEU A 476 -25.28 -11.60 -14.18
N CYS A 477 -24.27 -12.38 -14.54
CA CYS A 477 -24.23 -13.13 -15.80
C CYS A 477 -23.99 -14.62 -15.58
N THR A 478 -24.34 -15.44 -16.58
CA THR A 478 -23.92 -16.85 -16.63
C THR A 478 -22.40 -16.94 -16.78
N ALA A 479 -21.73 -17.84 -16.04
CA ALA A 479 -20.28 -17.91 -15.94
C ALA A 479 -19.55 -17.91 -17.31
N GLY A 480 -20.10 -18.58 -18.32
CA GLY A 480 -19.49 -18.69 -19.66
C GLY A 480 -19.42 -17.39 -20.47
N ILE A 481 -20.15 -16.34 -20.08
CA ILE A 481 -20.17 -15.05 -20.79
C ILE A 481 -19.61 -13.88 -19.97
N GLN A 482 -19.33 -14.10 -18.67
CA GLN A 482 -18.93 -13.04 -17.73
C GLN A 482 -17.71 -12.24 -18.20
N ALA A 483 -16.67 -12.91 -18.70
CA ALA A 483 -15.44 -12.23 -19.13
C ALA A 483 -15.69 -11.24 -20.28
N ASN A 484 -16.61 -11.56 -21.18
CA ASN A 484 -16.97 -10.69 -22.29
C ASN A 484 -17.83 -9.50 -21.85
N VAL A 485 -18.73 -9.71 -20.89
CA VAL A 485 -19.52 -8.62 -20.29
C VAL A 485 -18.62 -7.66 -19.51
N ASP A 486 -17.71 -8.19 -18.68
CA ASP A 486 -16.74 -7.40 -17.91
C ASP A 486 -15.83 -6.58 -18.85
N ALA A 487 -15.40 -7.16 -19.97
CA ALA A 487 -14.60 -6.45 -20.97
C ALA A 487 -15.33 -5.23 -21.56
N VAL A 488 -16.63 -5.34 -21.84
CA VAL A 488 -17.43 -4.21 -22.33
C VAL A 488 -17.60 -3.13 -21.27
N PHE A 489 -17.94 -3.48 -20.02
CA PHE A 489 -18.04 -2.47 -18.96
C PHE A 489 -16.72 -1.76 -18.70
N LYS A 490 -15.59 -2.48 -18.78
CA LYS A 490 -14.26 -1.86 -18.72
C LYS A 490 -14.02 -0.88 -19.87
N GLN A 491 -14.39 -1.24 -21.11
CA GLN A 491 -14.28 -0.35 -22.27
C GLN A 491 -15.16 0.90 -22.12
N LEU A 492 -16.34 0.76 -21.50
CA LEU A 492 -17.25 1.87 -21.22
C LEU A 492 -16.80 2.72 -20.00
N GLY A 493 -15.72 2.35 -19.32
CA GLY A 493 -15.09 3.13 -18.26
C GLY A 493 -15.45 2.73 -16.84
N SER A 494 -16.11 1.59 -16.63
CA SER A 494 -16.31 1.03 -15.29
C SER A 494 -14.96 0.72 -14.64
N ARG A 495 -14.88 0.93 -13.32
CA ARG A 495 -13.66 0.68 -12.53
C ARG A 495 -13.80 -0.55 -11.64
N MET A 496 -15.03 -0.81 -11.21
CA MET A 496 -15.36 -1.89 -10.30
C MET A 496 -16.51 -2.74 -10.81
N ASN A 497 -16.52 -3.99 -10.39
CA ASN A 497 -17.64 -4.91 -10.54
C ASN A 497 -18.18 -5.30 -9.17
N LEU A 498 -19.48 -5.54 -9.12
CA LEU A 498 -20.16 -6.12 -7.97
C LEU A 498 -20.32 -7.63 -8.16
N ILE A 499 -20.08 -8.38 -7.09
CA ILE A 499 -20.47 -9.79 -6.97
C ILE A 499 -21.14 -10.02 -5.62
N HIS A 500 -21.96 -11.07 -5.52
CA HIS A 500 -22.67 -11.43 -4.29
C HIS A 500 -22.26 -12.82 -3.82
N GLY A 501 -22.42 -13.07 -2.51
CA GLY A 501 -22.32 -14.40 -1.93
C GLY A 501 -20.91 -14.98 -1.85
N THR A 502 -19.89 -14.15 -2.01
CA THR A 502 -18.49 -14.53 -1.80
C THR A 502 -17.74 -13.38 -1.16
N ILE A 503 -16.69 -13.72 -0.40
CA ILE A 503 -15.78 -12.72 0.13
C ILE A 503 -15.04 -11.98 -0.98
N VAL A 504 -14.86 -10.67 -0.77
CA VAL A 504 -14.05 -9.81 -1.64
C VAL A 504 -13.17 -8.94 -0.75
N ASN A 505 -11.88 -9.26 -0.72
CA ASN A 505 -10.87 -8.43 -0.06
C ASN A 505 -10.55 -7.19 -0.91
N VAL A 506 -10.03 -6.14 -0.28
CA VAL A 506 -9.52 -4.96 -0.99
C VAL A 506 -8.47 -5.36 -2.04
N GLY A 507 -8.54 -4.75 -3.22
CA GLY A 507 -7.59 -5.03 -4.31
C GLY A 507 -7.89 -6.29 -5.11
N THR A 508 -8.88 -7.09 -4.72
CA THR A 508 -9.33 -8.23 -5.54
C THR A 508 -9.78 -7.74 -6.92
N THR A 509 -9.32 -8.40 -7.98
CA THR A 509 -9.70 -8.05 -9.36
C THR A 509 -10.32 -9.25 -10.09
N ARG A 510 -11.17 -8.97 -11.07
CA ARG A 510 -11.73 -9.94 -12.02
C ARG A 510 -11.74 -9.32 -13.40
N ASN A 511 -11.14 -10.00 -14.39
CA ASN A 511 -11.10 -9.55 -15.78
C ASN A 511 -10.55 -8.11 -15.95
N GLY A 512 -9.64 -7.71 -15.06
CA GLY A 512 -9.01 -6.39 -15.07
C GLY A 512 -9.91 -5.24 -14.59
N LEU A 513 -11.01 -5.54 -13.89
CA LEU A 513 -11.80 -4.63 -13.07
C LEU A 513 -11.57 -4.97 -11.58
N TYR A 514 -11.61 -3.98 -10.70
CA TYR A 514 -11.63 -4.25 -9.26
C TYR A 514 -12.97 -4.87 -8.87
N LEU A 515 -13.00 -5.68 -7.83
CA LEU A 515 -14.26 -6.11 -7.21
C LEU A 515 -14.55 -5.23 -6.00
N LYS A 516 -15.81 -4.82 -5.84
CA LYS A 516 -16.25 -4.04 -4.67
C LYS A 516 -16.00 -4.88 -3.40
N PRO A 517 -15.18 -4.41 -2.43
CA PRO A 517 -14.88 -5.17 -1.23
C PRO A 517 -16.14 -5.39 -0.38
N GLU A 518 -16.34 -6.64 0.05
CA GLU A 518 -17.49 -7.07 0.83
C GLU A 518 -17.18 -8.42 1.48
N HIS A 519 -17.28 -8.49 2.81
CA HIS A 519 -17.06 -9.71 3.58
C HIS A 519 -18.37 -10.27 4.12
N TYR A 520 -19.34 -9.39 4.36
CA TYR A 520 -20.70 -9.76 4.71
C TYR A 520 -21.71 -8.84 4.01
N ASP A 521 -22.77 -9.43 3.46
CA ASP A 521 -23.85 -8.75 2.74
C ASP A 521 -25.08 -8.68 3.67
N LEU A 522 -25.24 -7.58 4.40
CA LEU A 522 -26.38 -7.32 5.27
C LEU A 522 -27.56 -6.80 4.44
N LYS A 523 -28.42 -7.74 4.01
CA LYS A 523 -29.63 -7.46 3.24
C LYS A 523 -30.79 -7.13 4.17
N LEU A 524 -30.97 -5.85 4.46
CA LEU A 524 -31.92 -5.41 5.48
C LEU A 524 -33.38 -5.80 5.21
N PHE A 525 -33.76 -6.02 3.95
CA PHE A 525 -35.10 -6.48 3.60
C PHE A 525 -35.40 -7.93 4.03
N GLU A 526 -34.38 -8.71 4.39
CA GLU A 526 -34.53 -10.08 4.91
C GLU A 526 -34.78 -10.08 6.44
N HIS A 527 -34.69 -8.92 7.09
CA HIS A 527 -34.81 -8.75 8.55
C HIS A 527 -36.02 -7.86 8.89
N ILE A 528 -37.06 -8.45 9.48
CA ILE A 528 -38.31 -7.76 9.87
C ILE A 528 -38.42 -7.76 11.39
N ASP A 529 -38.70 -6.61 12.00
CA ASP A 529 -38.85 -6.41 13.46
C ASP A 529 -37.60 -6.74 14.32
N GLU A 530 -36.43 -6.90 13.69
CA GLU A 530 -35.17 -7.19 14.38
C GLU A 530 -34.46 -5.92 14.88
N ASN A 531 -33.64 -6.06 15.93
CA ASN A 531 -32.85 -4.95 16.44
C ASN A 531 -31.66 -4.66 15.52
N VAL A 532 -31.70 -3.49 14.88
CA VAL A 532 -30.68 -3.00 13.95
C VAL A 532 -29.27 -2.98 14.53
N GLY A 533 -29.10 -2.54 15.78
CA GLY A 533 -27.79 -2.47 16.42
C GLY A 533 -27.18 -3.86 16.56
N THR A 534 -27.98 -4.82 17.04
CA THR A 534 -27.56 -6.22 17.14
C THR A 534 -27.23 -6.82 15.78
N LEU A 535 -28.08 -6.62 14.77
CA LEU A 535 -27.81 -7.09 13.41
C LEU A 535 -26.48 -6.57 12.85
N PHE A 536 -26.18 -5.31 13.12
CA PHE A 536 -24.95 -4.68 12.66
C PHE A 536 -23.71 -5.26 13.36
N GLU A 537 -23.74 -5.44 14.68
CA GLU A 537 -22.65 -6.07 15.45
C GLU A 537 -22.42 -7.54 15.04
N ASP A 538 -23.50 -8.28 14.81
CA ASP A 538 -23.44 -9.68 14.33
C ASP A 538 -22.86 -9.74 12.90
N SER A 539 -23.18 -8.76 12.06
CA SER A 539 -22.61 -8.61 10.71
C SER A 539 -21.10 -8.35 10.76
N LEU A 540 -20.64 -7.51 11.71
CA LEU A 540 -19.21 -7.23 11.90
C LEU A 540 -18.48 -8.48 12.36
N THR A 541 -19.03 -9.15 13.37
CA THR A 541 -18.50 -10.42 13.88
C THR A 541 -18.41 -11.46 12.76
N THR A 542 -19.42 -11.54 11.90
CA THR A 542 -19.42 -12.45 10.75
C THR A 542 -18.34 -12.05 9.74
N ALA A 543 -18.22 -10.76 9.39
CA ALA A 543 -17.19 -10.28 8.49
C ALA A 543 -15.76 -10.62 9.00
N HIS A 544 -15.52 -10.52 10.30
CA HIS A 544 -14.23 -10.86 10.93
C HIS A 544 -13.93 -12.35 10.93
N THR A 545 -14.96 -13.18 11.11
CA THR A 545 -14.82 -14.63 11.27
C THR A 545 -14.95 -15.41 9.96
N THR A 546 -15.33 -14.74 8.87
CA THR A 546 -15.45 -15.37 7.56
C THR A 546 -14.08 -15.83 7.06
N ALA A 547 -13.96 -17.11 6.73
CA ALA A 547 -12.70 -17.71 6.30
C ALA A 547 -12.15 -17.01 5.03
N GLY A 548 -10.91 -16.52 5.11
CA GLY A 548 -10.24 -15.83 4.00
C GLY A 548 -10.47 -14.32 3.93
N ALA A 549 -11.26 -13.75 4.84
CA ALA A 549 -11.39 -12.30 5.02
C ALA A 549 -10.07 -11.70 5.53
N VAL A 550 -9.69 -10.55 4.98
CA VAL A 550 -8.48 -9.81 5.35
C VAL A 550 -8.86 -8.36 5.60
N ALA A 551 -8.35 -7.80 6.70
CA ALA A 551 -8.58 -6.41 7.04
C ALA A 551 -8.11 -5.44 5.92
N PRO A 552 -8.81 -4.33 5.67
CA PRO A 552 -10.04 -3.93 6.35
C PRO A 552 -11.24 -4.83 6.00
N TYR A 553 -12.06 -5.15 6.99
CA TYR A 553 -13.32 -5.88 6.88
C TYR A 553 -14.44 -4.96 6.38
N PHE A 554 -15.37 -5.49 5.60
CA PHE A 554 -16.41 -4.72 4.92
C PHE A 554 -17.77 -5.37 5.13
N ILE A 555 -18.72 -4.59 5.65
CA ILE A 555 -20.15 -4.92 5.59
C ILE A 555 -20.77 -4.09 4.45
N GLY A 556 -21.45 -4.78 3.54
CA GLY A 556 -22.36 -4.17 2.58
C GLY A 556 -23.76 -4.14 3.16
N VAL A 557 -24.27 -2.97 3.51
CA VAL A 557 -25.68 -2.76 3.87
C VAL A 557 -26.47 -2.53 2.60
N LYS A 558 -27.37 -3.46 2.25
CA LYS A 558 -28.12 -3.43 0.98
C LYS A 558 -29.61 -3.32 1.17
N MET A 559 -30.22 -2.51 0.32
CA MET A 559 -31.67 -2.32 0.24
C MET A 559 -32.12 -2.18 -1.20
N HIS A 560 -33.39 -2.49 -1.47
CA HIS A 560 -34.05 -2.06 -2.70
C HIS A 560 -35.04 -0.93 -2.40
N ASP A 561 -35.17 0.00 -3.33
CA ASP A 561 -36.11 1.13 -3.20
C ASP A 561 -37.56 0.66 -3.02
N ASN A 562 -37.95 -0.42 -3.69
CA ASN A 562 -39.28 -0.99 -3.58
C ASN A 562 -39.57 -1.67 -2.24
N ASP A 563 -38.55 -2.07 -1.49
CA ASP A 563 -38.74 -2.70 -0.17
C ASP A 563 -39.38 -1.73 0.84
N PHE A 564 -39.20 -0.41 0.65
CA PHE A 564 -39.76 0.63 1.52
C PHE A 564 -41.27 0.83 1.39
N PHE A 565 -41.87 0.39 0.28
CA PHE A 565 -43.28 0.64 -0.01
C PHE A 565 -44.03 -0.60 -0.51
N ALA A 566 -43.34 -1.73 -0.70
CA ALA A 566 -43.94 -3.01 -1.04
C ALA A 566 -44.00 -3.98 0.17
N VAL A 567 -43.25 -3.73 1.26
CA VAL A 567 -43.20 -4.63 2.43
C VAL A 567 -42.92 -3.88 3.74
N ASP A 568 -43.40 -4.43 4.87
CA ASP A 568 -43.14 -3.97 6.26
C ASP A 568 -41.67 -4.22 6.69
N SER A 569 -40.69 -3.64 6.01
CA SER A 569 -39.26 -3.79 6.35
C SER A 569 -38.92 -3.15 7.71
N ALA A 570 -37.99 -3.75 8.47
CA ALA A 570 -37.55 -3.24 9.78
C ALA A 570 -37.01 -1.78 9.76
N TRP A 571 -36.64 -1.26 8.59
CA TRP A 571 -36.14 0.12 8.43
C TRP A 571 -37.16 1.12 7.91
N VAL A 572 -38.42 0.72 7.70
CA VAL A 572 -39.51 1.69 7.52
C VAL A 572 -39.50 2.68 8.68
N THR A 573 -39.15 2.26 9.90
CA THR A 573 -39.07 3.13 11.10
C THR A 573 -37.86 4.06 11.17
N VAL A 574 -36.76 3.78 10.48
CA VAL A 574 -35.56 4.63 10.53
C VAL A 574 -35.54 5.66 9.40
N TYR A 575 -36.15 5.32 8.26
CA TYR A 575 -36.43 6.24 7.16
C TYR A 575 -37.88 6.73 7.16
N GLN A 576 -38.63 6.66 8.28
CA GLN A 576 -39.87 7.41 8.54
C GLN A 576 -39.64 8.54 9.53
#